data_AF-A0A101XA62-F1
#
_entry.id   AF-A0A101XA62-F1
#
_cell.length_a   1.000
_cell.length_b   1.000
_cell.length_c   1.000
_cell.angle_alpha   90.00
_cell.angle_beta   90.00
_cell.angle_gamma   90.00
#
_symmetry.space_group_name_H-M   'P 1'
#
loop_
_entity.id
_entity.type
_entity.pdbx_description
1 polymer ?
#
loop_
_entity_poly.entity_id
_entity_poly.type
_entity_poly.pdbx_seq_one_letter_code
_entity_poly.pdbx_strand_id
1 'polypeptide(L)'
;GRKLLRIRITAEVDGVRSDYMMTFGRYGADNEARGYAYARADAPGGREADAGRFAALIKALTGKEPRVYEREDGTMIVCYREHLEGFARYAELADAIERWLEETGR
;
A
#
# COMPACT_ATOMS: atom_id res chain seq x y z
N GLY A 1 10.50 -11.09 -15.93
CA GLY A 1 9.27 -10.61 -15.26
C GLY A 1 9.52 -9.25 -14.63
N ARG A 2 8.48 -8.44 -14.38
CA ARG A 2 8.64 -7.13 -13.71
C ARG A 2 9.06 -7.32 -12.25
N LYS A 3 10.05 -6.56 -11.77
CA LYS A 3 10.47 -6.60 -10.37
C LYS A 3 9.45 -5.84 -9.50
N LEU A 4 8.80 -6.56 -8.60
CA LEU A 4 7.77 -6.02 -7.69
C LEU A 4 8.29 -6.03 -6.26
N LEU A 5 7.84 -5.06 -5.47
CA LEU A 5 8.04 -5.03 -4.02
C LEU A 5 6.70 -5.30 -3.35
N ARG A 6 6.65 -6.29 -2.46
CA ARG A 6 5.45 -6.61 -1.68
C ARG A 6 5.71 -6.28 -0.22
N ILE A 7 4.86 -5.44 0.36
CA ILE A 7 4.89 -5.10 1.78
C ILE A 7 3.63 -5.70 2.40
N ARG A 8 3.82 -6.43 3.50
CA ARG A 8 2.72 -6.96 4.33
C ARG A 8 2.76 -6.26 5.68
N ILE A 9 1.60 -5.79 6.13
CA ILE A 9 1.44 -5.13 7.42
C ILE A 9 0.27 -5.79 8.14
N THR A 10 0.54 -6.32 9.33
CA THR A 10 -0.51 -6.81 10.23
C THR A 10 -0.80 -5.71 11.24
N ALA A 11 -2.06 -5.32 11.35
CA ALA A 11 -2.48 -4.28 12.29
C ALA A 11 -3.88 -4.56 12.82
N GLU A 12 -4.18 -4.00 13.98
CA GLU A 12 -5.53 -3.91 14.51
C GLU A 12 -5.96 -2.44 14.45
N VAL A 13 -7.08 -2.18 13.79
CA VAL A 13 -7.66 -0.84 13.66
C VAL A 13 -9.14 -0.95 14.00
N ASP A 14 -9.58 -0.15 14.97
CA ASP A 14 -10.97 -0.17 15.46
C ASP A 14 -11.42 -1.59 15.90
N GLY A 15 -10.56 -2.30 16.63
CA GLY A 15 -10.81 -3.67 17.10
C GLY A 15 -10.79 -4.76 16.03
N VAL A 16 -10.47 -4.41 14.77
CA VAL A 16 -10.39 -5.37 13.65
C VAL A 16 -8.94 -5.66 13.30
N ARG A 17 -8.47 -6.87 13.62
CA ARG A 17 -7.16 -7.36 13.21
C ARG A 17 -7.17 -7.79 11.74
N SER A 18 -6.22 -7.30 10.96
CA SER A 18 -6.14 -7.52 9.51
C SER A 18 -4.70 -7.66 9.02
N ASP A 19 -4.51 -8.49 8.00
CA ASP A 19 -3.26 -8.64 7.27
C ASP A 19 -3.36 -7.94 5.91
N TYR A 20 -2.81 -6.73 5.83
CA TYR A 20 -2.82 -5.94 4.62
C TYR A 20 -1.63 -6.27 3.74
N MET A 21 -1.87 -6.44 2.44
CA MET A 21 -0.81 -6.66 1.45
C MET A 21 -0.88 -5.54 0.40
N MET A 22 0.24 -4.85 0.20
CA MET A 22 0.41 -3.86 -0.87
C MET A 22 1.53 -4.30 -1.81
N THR A 23 1.31 -4.15 -3.11
CA THR A 23 2.32 -4.51 -4.13
C THR A 23 2.71 -3.27 -4.92
N PHE A 24 3.98 -2.89 -4.81
CA PHE A 24 4.61 -1.83 -5.58
C PHE A 24 5.21 -2.35 -6.89
N GLY A 25 5.01 -1.56 -7.93
CA GLY A 25 5.59 -1.74 -9.25
C GLY A 25 5.93 -0.40 -9.87
N ARG A 26 6.53 -0.46 -11.06
CA ARG A 26 6.79 0.70 -11.90
C ARG A 26 5.81 0.78 -13.06
N TYR A 27 5.26 1.95 -13.33
CA TYR A 27 4.18 2.15 -14.30
C TYR A 27 4.34 3.45 -15.09
N GLY A 28 3.80 3.46 -16.31
CA GLY A 28 3.82 4.62 -17.20
C GLY A 28 5.17 4.87 -17.87
N ALA A 29 5.22 5.91 -18.71
CA ALA A 29 6.44 6.34 -19.39
C ALA A 29 7.48 6.90 -18.41
N ASP A 30 7.03 7.50 -17.30
CA ASP A 30 7.89 8.12 -16.28
C ASP A 30 8.39 7.13 -15.21
N ASN A 31 8.15 5.82 -15.40
CA ASN A 31 8.61 4.78 -14.49
C ASN A 31 8.16 5.04 -13.02
N GLU A 32 6.92 5.49 -12.84
CA GLU A 32 6.41 5.92 -11.55
C GLU A 32 6.24 4.74 -10.59
N ALA A 33 6.72 4.89 -9.36
CA ALA A 33 6.45 3.92 -8.29
C ALA A 33 4.99 4.03 -7.83
N ARG A 34 4.21 2.98 -8.07
CA ARG A 34 2.82 2.86 -7.61
C ARG A 34 2.61 1.54 -6.88
N GLY A 35 1.96 1.62 -5.73
CA GLY A 35 1.54 0.50 -4.89
C GLY A 35 0.04 0.29 -5.00
N TYR A 36 -0.37 -0.97 -5.14
CA TYR A 36 -1.78 -1.35 -5.23
C TYR A 36 -2.15 -2.33 -4.13
N ALA A 37 -3.35 -2.15 -3.59
CA ALA A 37 -4.03 -3.08 -2.70
C ALA A 37 -5.53 -3.06 -2.96
N TYR A 38 -6.19 -4.15 -2.61
CA TYR A 38 -7.65 -4.29 -2.74
C TYR A 38 -8.25 -4.56 -1.36
N ALA A 39 -9.36 -3.88 -1.09
CA ALA A 39 -10.13 -4.12 0.11
C ALA A 39 -10.86 -5.46 0.03
N ARG A 40 -10.90 -6.17 1.16
CA ARG A 40 -11.49 -7.50 1.24
C ARG A 40 -13.01 -7.43 1.37
N ALA A 41 -13.70 -8.24 0.59
CA ALA A 41 -15.17 -8.29 0.61
C ALA A 41 -15.73 -8.94 1.87
N ASP A 42 -14.98 -9.87 2.45
CA ASP A 42 -15.30 -10.65 3.64
C ASP A 42 -14.78 -10.01 4.94
N ALA A 43 -14.17 -8.83 4.86
CA ALA A 43 -13.76 -8.11 6.05
C ALA A 43 -14.98 -7.60 6.85
N PRO A 44 -14.88 -7.48 8.18
CA PRO A 44 -15.92 -6.86 8.99
C PRO A 44 -16.26 -5.45 8.47
N GLY A 45 -17.55 -5.20 8.21
CA GLY A 45 -18.05 -3.95 7.61
C GLY A 45 -17.90 -3.87 6.08
N GLY A 46 -17.44 -4.94 5.43
CA GLY A 46 -17.30 -5.01 3.96
C GLY A 46 -16.09 -4.24 3.41
N ARG A 47 -16.08 -4.10 2.08
CA ARG A 47 -14.95 -3.50 1.32
C ARG A 47 -14.65 -2.06 1.73
N GLU A 48 -15.69 -1.25 1.88
CA GLU A 48 -15.53 0.17 2.21
C GLU A 48 -14.88 0.36 3.59
N ALA A 49 -15.36 -0.36 4.60
CA ALA A 49 -14.77 -0.32 5.94
C ALA A 49 -13.32 -0.84 5.96
N ASP A 50 -13.01 -1.91 5.20
CA ASP A 50 -11.64 -2.43 5.11
C ASP A 50 -10.70 -1.45 4.40
N ALA A 51 -11.17 -0.80 3.34
CA ALA A 51 -10.44 0.26 2.65
C ALA A 51 -10.18 1.46 3.57
N GLY A 52 -11.19 1.90 4.32
CA GLY A 52 -11.07 2.99 5.28
C GLY A 52 -10.06 2.68 6.38
N ARG A 53 -10.12 1.48 6.98
CA ARG A 53 -9.15 1.02 7.98
C ARG A 53 -7.73 1.00 7.42
N PHE A 54 -7.55 0.50 6.20
CA PHE A 54 -6.22 0.47 5.61
C PHE A 54 -5.70 1.86 5.22
N ALA A 55 -6.56 2.73 4.70
CA ALA A 55 -6.20 4.11 4.39
C ALA A 55 -5.78 4.89 5.64
N ALA A 56 -6.51 4.72 6.75
CA ALA A 56 -6.17 5.30 8.04
C ALA A 56 -4.80 4.78 8.54
N LEU A 57 -4.54 3.47 8.43
CA LEU A 57 -3.25 2.87 8.78
C LEU A 57 -2.11 3.46 7.95
N ILE A 58 -2.26 3.56 6.63
CA ILE A 58 -1.24 4.13 5.73
C ILE A 58 -0.96 5.58 6.12
N LYS A 59 -2.00 6.38 6.36
CA LYS A 59 -1.87 7.78 6.78
C LYS A 59 -1.16 7.90 8.12
N ALA A 60 -1.47 7.03 9.08
CA ALA A 60 -0.80 7.03 10.38
C ALA A 60 0.69 6.68 10.25
N LEU A 61 1.04 5.70 9.41
CA LEU A 61 2.42 5.23 9.26
C LEU A 61 3.29 6.18 8.43
N THR A 62 2.72 6.82 7.41
CA THR A 62 3.48 7.61 6.41
C THR A 62 3.26 9.12 6.52
N GLY A 63 2.20 9.56 7.19
CA GLY A 63 1.72 10.95 7.18
C GLY A 63 1.02 11.36 5.88
N LYS A 64 0.81 10.42 4.94
CA LYS A 64 0.23 10.67 3.62
C LYS A 64 -1.01 9.81 3.40
N GLU A 65 -2.06 10.45 2.89
CA GLU A 65 -3.33 9.80 2.62
C GLU A 65 -3.30 9.12 1.25
N PRO A 66 -3.54 7.79 1.18
CA PRO A 66 -3.57 7.09 -0.09
C PRO A 66 -4.83 7.43 -0.86
N ARG A 67 -4.82 7.17 -2.17
CA ARG A 67 -6.03 7.30 -2.98
C ARG A 67 -6.87 6.04 -2.85
N VAL A 68 -8.16 6.21 -2.60
CA VAL A 68 -9.14 5.12 -2.56
C VAL A 68 -10.07 5.29 -3.76
N TYR A 69 -10.25 4.21 -4.52
CA TYR A 69 -11.13 4.17 -5.68
C TYR A 69 -12.17 3.07 -5.48
N GLU A 70 -13.43 3.45 -5.48
CA GLU A 70 -14.54 2.52 -5.54
C GLU A 70 -14.82 2.15 -6.98
N ARG A 71 -14.92 0.84 -7.23
CA ARG A 71 -15.26 0.26 -8.53
C ARG A 71 -16.23 -0.89 -8.32
N GLU A 72 -16.89 -1.28 -9.41
CA GLU A 72 -17.82 -2.42 -9.41
C GLU A 72 -17.14 -3.73 -8.96
N ASP A 73 -15.89 -3.94 -9.36
CA ASP A 73 -15.10 -5.13 -9.03
C ASP A 73 -14.45 -5.08 -7.63
N GLY A 74 -14.41 -3.91 -6.99
CA GLY A 74 -13.98 -3.75 -5.62
C GLY A 74 -13.41 -2.37 -5.30
N THR A 75 -13.00 -2.19 -4.05
CA THR A 75 -12.36 -0.95 -3.59
C THR A 75 -10.85 -1.10 -3.68
N MET A 76 -10.21 -0.25 -4.47
CA MET A 76 -8.76 -0.28 -4.72
C MET A 76 -8.09 0.88 -3.99
N ILE A 77 -6.98 0.59 -3.31
CA ILE A 77 -6.15 1.58 -2.62
C ILE A 77 -4.84 1.73 -3.39
N VAL A 78 -4.48 2.97 -3.70
CA VAL A 78 -3.30 3.33 -4.48
C VAL A 78 -2.37 4.20 -3.64
N CYS A 79 -1.15 3.70 -3.49
CA CYS A 79 -0.02 4.40 -2.90
C CYS A 79 0.94 4.85 -4.00
N TYR A 80 1.59 5.98 -3.77
CA TYR A 80 2.63 6.53 -4.66
C TYR A 80 3.99 6.52 -3.97
N ARG A 81 5.02 7.03 -4.66
CA ARG A 81 6.38 7.16 -4.13
C ARG A 81 6.43 7.79 -2.72
N GLU A 82 5.65 8.83 -2.45
CA GLU A 82 5.66 9.49 -1.13
C GLU A 82 5.22 8.56 0.02
N HIS A 83 4.34 7.59 -0.26
CA HIS A 83 3.90 6.61 0.73
C HIS A 83 5.01 5.58 0.96
N LEU A 84 5.66 5.15 -0.12
CA LEU A 84 6.79 4.23 -0.08
C LEU A 84 7.98 4.83 0.70
N GLU A 85 8.26 6.11 0.50
CA GLU A 85 9.27 6.87 1.27
C GLU A 85 8.85 7.03 2.74
N GLY A 86 7.55 7.17 3.02
CA GLY A 86 7.02 7.11 4.39
C GLY A 86 7.29 5.76 5.06
N PHE A 87 7.09 4.65 4.35
CA PHE A 87 7.41 3.31 4.85
C PHE A 87 8.91 3.07 5.04
N ALA A 88 9.77 3.74 4.28
CA ALA A 88 11.22 3.62 4.43
C ALA A 88 11.75 4.19 5.76
N ARG A 89 10.92 4.86 6.57
CA ARG A 89 11.27 5.31 7.92
C ARG A 89 11.33 4.16 8.93
N TYR A 90 10.74 3.02 8.61
CA TYR A 90 10.75 1.83 9.45
C TYR A 90 11.93 0.96 9.05
N ALA A 91 12.81 0.65 10.02
CA ALA A 91 14.06 -0.07 9.77
C ALA A 91 13.82 -1.45 9.15
N GLU A 92 12.69 -2.08 9.45
CA GLU A 92 12.28 -3.38 8.92
C GLU A 92 11.99 -3.34 7.41
N LEU A 93 11.69 -2.16 6.86
CA LEU A 93 11.32 -1.97 5.46
C LEU A 93 12.36 -1.18 4.66
N ALA A 94 13.18 -0.36 5.33
CA ALA A 94 14.10 0.60 4.71
C ALA A 94 14.99 -0.04 3.62
N ASP A 95 15.77 -1.06 3.98
CA ASP A 95 16.72 -1.71 3.06
C ASP A 95 16.02 -2.33 1.85
N ALA A 96 14.86 -2.96 2.06
CA ALA A 96 14.10 -3.59 0.98
C ALA A 96 13.52 -2.55 0.00
N ILE A 97 13.08 -1.41 0.54
CA ILE A 97 12.54 -0.30 -0.24
C ILE A 97 13.66 0.40 -1.04
N GLU A 98 14.78 0.74 -0.39
CA GLU A 98 15.90 1.43 -1.01
C GLU A 98 16.47 0.62 -2.18
N ARG A 99 16.76 -0.67 -1.94
CA ARG A 99 17.25 -1.58 -2.98
C ARG A 99 16.29 -1.68 -4.14
N TRP A 100 14.99 -1.83 -3.86
CA TRP A 100 14.01 -1.90 -4.93
C TRP A 100 13.93 -0.59 -5.72
N LEU A 101 14.02 0.57 -5.06
CA LEU A 101 14.03 1.87 -5.72
C LEU A 101 15.25 2.03 -6.64
N GLU A 102 16.44 1.63 -6.18
CA GLU A 102 17.69 1.69 -6.96
C GLU A 102 17.63 0.79 -8.20
N GLU A 103 17.23 -0.47 -8.01
CA GLU A 103 17.23 -1.47 -9.08
C GLU A 103 16.15 -1.22 -10.14
N THR A 104 15.09 -0.49 -9.79
CA THR A 104 13.94 -0.23 -10.66
C THR A 104 13.81 1.21 -11.12
N GLY A 105 14.69 2.13 -10.70
CA GLY A 105 14.63 3.56 -11.03
C GLY A 105 15.24 3.94 -12.38
N ARG A 106 15.76 2.98 -13.14
CA ARG A 106 16.41 3.19 -14.45
C ARG A 106 15.42 3.11 -15.61
#